data_AF-A0A1F8XTL2-F1
#
_entry.id   AF-A0A1F8XTL2-F1
#
_cell.length_a   1.000
_cell.length_b   1.000
_cell.length_c   1.000
_cell.angle_alpha   90.00
_cell.angle_beta   90.00
_cell.angle_gamma   90.00
#
_symmetry.space_group_name_H-M   'P 1'
#
loop_
_entity.id
_entity.type
_entity.pdbx_description
1 polymer ?
#
loop_
_entity_poly.entity_id
_entity_poly.type
_entity_poly.pdbx_seq_one_letter_code
_entity_poly.pdbx_strand_id
1 'polypeptide(L)'
;MNNAYLSVFFALAFAVPAVSSAAPLIDKASAECMGCHEEVEGDFEHTGGAGHAVGDDYSLAASKNPGLVKPSKLSASIRLVGGNISCITCHIAYDEDTHEALAAQRASSAVDPMLSVDNTASGLCAACHAK
;
A
#
# COMPACT_ATOMS: atom_id res chain seq x y z
N MET A 1 -11.81 -21.01 68.59
CA MET A 1 -10.61 -20.24 68.21
C MET A 1 -9.54 -21.28 67.86
N ASN A 2 -9.03 -21.49 66.64
CA ASN A 2 -9.04 -20.76 65.38
C ASN A 2 -8.95 -21.77 64.21
N ASN A 3 -9.60 -21.46 63.09
CA ASN A 3 -9.51 -22.19 61.83
C ASN A 3 -8.21 -21.81 61.09
N ALA A 4 -7.45 -22.80 60.63
CA ALA A 4 -6.29 -22.59 59.76
C ALA A 4 -6.76 -22.46 58.30
N TYR A 5 -6.48 -21.32 57.67
CA TYR A 5 -6.82 -21.04 56.28
C TYR A 5 -5.74 -21.59 55.33
N LEU A 6 -6.19 -22.46 54.44
CA LEU A 6 -5.49 -22.98 53.27
C LEU A 6 -5.37 -21.85 52.22
N SER A 7 -4.17 -21.52 51.76
CA SER A 7 -3.97 -20.61 50.62
C SER A 7 -3.28 -21.35 49.48
N VAL A 8 -4.06 -21.76 48.49
CA VAL A 8 -3.58 -22.28 47.21
C VAL A 8 -3.42 -21.08 46.28
N PHE A 9 -2.19 -20.72 45.94
CA PHE A 9 -1.90 -19.73 44.90
C PHE A 9 -2.15 -20.37 43.53
N PHE A 10 -3.28 -20.03 42.91
CA PHE A 10 -3.57 -20.37 41.52
C PHE A 10 -2.87 -19.33 40.63
N ALA A 11 -1.74 -19.72 40.02
CA ALA A 11 -1.08 -18.89 39.01
C ALA A 11 -1.93 -18.91 37.73
N LEU A 12 -2.69 -17.84 37.47
CA LEU A 12 -3.30 -17.61 36.17
C LEU A 12 -2.20 -17.27 35.17
N ALA A 13 -1.81 -18.25 34.37
CA ALA A 13 -1.07 -18.03 33.14
C ALA A 13 -2.00 -17.29 32.15
N PHE A 14 -1.81 -15.98 32.02
CA PHE A 14 -2.41 -15.22 30.93
C PHE A 14 -1.75 -15.64 29.62
N ALA A 15 -2.45 -16.45 28.83
CA ALA A 15 -2.10 -16.70 27.44
C ALA A 15 -2.29 -15.38 26.67
N VAL A 16 -1.18 -14.70 26.37
CA VAL A 16 -1.18 -13.57 25.43
C VAL A 16 -1.47 -14.15 24.04
N PRO A 17 -2.57 -13.75 23.37
CA PRO A 17 -2.78 -14.18 22.00
C PRO A 17 -1.64 -13.63 21.13
N ALA A 18 -0.92 -14.53 20.48
CA ALA A 18 0.04 -14.15 19.45
C ALA A 18 -0.73 -13.37 18.37
N VAL A 19 -0.43 -12.08 18.24
CA VAL A 19 -0.82 -11.30 17.06
C VAL A 19 -0.10 -11.94 15.89
N SER A 20 -0.85 -12.73 15.11
CA SER A 20 -0.40 -13.19 13.81
C SER A 20 -0.35 -11.95 12.92
N SER A 21 0.85 -11.47 12.63
CA SER A 21 1.08 -10.46 11.61
C SER A 21 0.70 -11.09 10.27
N ALA A 22 -0.53 -10.87 9.83
CA ALA A 22 -0.90 -11.19 8.47
C ALA A 22 -0.01 -10.33 7.56
N ALA A 23 0.82 -10.98 6.74
CA ALA A 23 1.55 -10.28 5.69
C ALA A 23 0.57 -9.40 4.92
N PRO A 24 0.93 -8.15 4.57
CA PRO A 24 0.04 -7.29 3.80
C PRO A 24 -0.35 -8.04 2.53
N LEU A 25 -1.64 -8.34 2.40
CA LEU A 25 -2.17 -9.09 1.28
C LEU A 25 -2.09 -8.17 0.06
N ILE A 26 -1.08 -8.37 -0.76
CA ILE A 26 -0.95 -7.68 -2.05
C ILE A 26 -2.12 -8.09 -2.95
N ASP A 27 -2.72 -7.10 -3.63
CA ASP A 27 -3.86 -7.37 -4.51
C ASP A 27 -3.40 -8.11 -5.78
N LYS A 28 -4.35 -8.77 -6.47
CA LYS A 28 -4.05 -9.59 -7.65
C LYS A 28 -3.32 -8.82 -8.76
N ALA A 29 -3.69 -7.56 -9.01
CA ALA A 29 -3.07 -6.78 -10.09
C ALA A 29 -1.61 -6.45 -9.73
N SER A 30 -1.37 -6.07 -8.48
CA SER A 30 0.00 -5.85 -7.98
C SER A 30 0.83 -7.15 -7.99
N ALA A 31 0.22 -8.30 -7.66
CA ALA A 31 0.89 -9.60 -7.73
C ALA A 31 1.28 -10.01 -9.16
N GLU A 32 0.46 -9.67 -10.15
CA GLU A 32 0.75 -9.90 -11.57
C GLU A 32 1.98 -9.10 -12.02
N CYS A 33 2.07 -7.83 -11.64
CA CYS A 33 3.27 -7.03 -11.92
C CYS A 33 4.52 -7.64 -11.28
N MET A 34 4.42 -8.07 -10.02
CA MET A 34 5.55 -8.66 -9.30
C MET A 34 5.98 -10.03 -9.85
N GLY A 35 5.09 -10.76 -10.54
CA GLY A 35 5.43 -12.03 -11.18
C GLY A 35 6.49 -11.89 -12.28
N CYS A 36 6.68 -10.69 -12.83
CA CYS A 36 7.73 -10.38 -13.81
C CYS A 36 8.77 -9.39 -13.27
N HIS A 37 8.39 -8.53 -12.32
CA HIS A 37 9.27 -7.56 -11.68
C HIS A 37 9.73 -8.05 -10.30
N GLU A 38 10.47 -9.17 -10.28
CA GLU A 38 10.96 -9.83 -9.06
C GLU A 38 12.01 -9.00 -8.29
N GLU A 39 12.71 -8.08 -8.96
CA GLU A 39 13.71 -7.17 -8.39
C GLU A 39 13.29 -5.70 -8.60
N VAL A 40 12.37 -5.21 -7.78
CA VAL A 40 12.53 -3.83 -7.31
C VAL A 40 13.37 -3.95 -6.03
N GLU A 41 14.68 -4.16 -6.18
CA GLU A 41 15.63 -4.12 -5.06
C GLU A 41 15.58 -2.74 -4.41
N GLY A 42 14.72 -2.61 -3.41
CA GLY A 42 14.40 -1.37 -2.75
C GLY A 42 13.28 -1.64 -1.78
N ASP A 43 13.66 -2.26 -0.65
CA ASP A 43 12.99 -2.17 0.63
C ASP A 43 11.50 -1.78 0.54
N PHE A 44 10.63 -2.75 0.28
CA PHE A 44 9.21 -2.56 0.53
C PHE A 44 9.00 -2.58 2.05
N GLU A 45 9.54 -1.60 2.77
CA GLU A 45 9.15 -1.31 4.14
C GLU A 45 7.69 -0.85 4.09
N HIS A 46 6.78 -1.82 4.22
CA HIS A 46 5.34 -1.61 4.32
C HIS A 46 4.91 -0.99 5.67
N THR A 47 5.86 -0.37 6.38
CA THR A 47 5.60 0.40 7.61
C THR A 47 6.61 1.55 7.75
N GLY A 48 6.32 2.69 7.12
CA GLY A 48 6.69 3.99 7.68
C GLY A 48 8.14 4.47 7.55
N GLY A 49 8.77 4.36 6.38
CA GLY A 49 10.09 5.00 6.19
C GLY A 49 10.46 5.37 4.76
N ALA A 50 10.47 4.40 3.85
CA ALA A 50 10.96 4.63 2.48
C ALA A 50 10.36 3.69 1.40
N GLY A 51 9.30 2.94 1.71
CA GLY A 51 8.68 1.97 0.78
C GLY A 51 7.51 2.53 -0.04
N HIS A 52 7.19 1.85 -1.15
CA HIS A 52 5.91 2.06 -1.86
C HIS A 52 4.74 1.68 -0.94
N ALA A 53 3.75 2.56 -0.82
CA ALA A 53 2.59 2.37 0.06
C ALA A 53 1.58 1.30 -0.45
N VAL A 54 2.01 0.37 -1.30
CA VAL A 54 1.14 -0.70 -1.84
C VAL A 54 0.59 -1.53 -0.68
N GLY A 55 -0.72 -1.76 -0.67
CA GLY A 55 -1.42 -2.46 0.41
C GLY A 55 -1.97 -1.54 1.50
N ASP A 56 -1.54 -0.28 1.59
CA ASP A 56 -2.06 0.65 2.60
C ASP A 56 -3.52 1.04 2.32
N ASP A 57 -4.35 1.08 3.37
CA ASP A 57 -5.69 1.66 3.31
C ASP A 57 -5.59 3.18 3.16
N TYR A 58 -5.93 3.66 1.96
CA TYR A 58 -5.84 5.08 1.63
C TYR A 58 -6.82 5.94 2.46
N SER A 59 -8.01 5.41 2.77
CA SER A 59 -9.00 6.15 3.56
C SER A 59 -8.53 6.34 4.99
N LEU A 60 -7.94 5.30 5.58
CA LEU A 60 -7.32 5.38 6.90
C LEU A 60 -6.14 6.35 6.90
N ALA A 61 -5.26 6.28 5.89
CA ALA A 61 -4.15 7.21 5.73
C ALA A 61 -4.62 8.67 5.63
N ALA A 62 -5.59 8.95 4.75
CA ALA A 62 -6.15 10.28 4.54
C ALA A 62 -6.91 10.81 5.76
N SER A 63 -7.50 9.94 6.58
CA SER A 63 -8.14 10.35 7.85
C SER A 63 -7.13 10.84 8.89
N LYS A 64 -5.87 10.39 8.80
CA LYS A 64 -4.79 10.71 9.74
C LYS A 64 -3.85 11.80 9.21
N ASN A 65 -3.80 12.00 7.91
CA ASN A 65 -2.93 12.95 7.25
C ASN A 65 -3.76 14.03 6.53
N PRO A 66 -3.87 15.27 7.07
CA PRO A 66 -4.63 16.34 6.44
C PRO A 66 -4.04 16.82 5.10
N GLY A 67 -2.78 16.44 4.79
CA GLY A 67 -2.15 16.70 3.51
C GLY A 67 -2.59 15.77 2.39
N LEU A 68 -3.40 14.75 2.65
CA LEU A 68 -3.98 13.88 1.63
C LEU A 68 -5.41 14.32 1.28
N VAL A 69 -5.75 14.26 0.00
CA VAL A 69 -7.13 14.52 -0.43
C VAL A 69 -8.04 13.37 0.01
N LYS A 70 -9.29 13.71 0.35
CA LYS A 70 -10.30 12.72 0.72
C LYS A 70 -10.54 11.75 -0.45
N PRO A 71 -10.83 10.46 -0.19
CA PRO A 71 -11.09 9.48 -1.25
C PRO A 71 -12.12 9.94 -2.29
N SER A 72 -13.18 10.64 -1.87
CA SER A 72 -14.23 11.18 -2.76
C SER A 72 -13.79 12.36 -3.64
N LYS A 73 -12.56 12.86 -3.46
CA LYS A 73 -11.96 13.97 -4.20
C LYS A 73 -10.69 13.57 -4.96
N LEU A 74 -10.31 12.29 -4.91
CA LEU A 74 -9.24 11.77 -5.74
C LEU A 74 -9.56 11.96 -7.22
N SER A 75 -8.52 12.18 -8.03
CA SER A 75 -8.65 12.16 -9.49
C SER A 75 -9.20 10.80 -9.94
N ALA A 76 -10.05 10.79 -10.97
CA ALA A 76 -10.59 9.56 -11.54
C ALA A 76 -9.50 8.63 -12.11
N SER A 77 -8.32 9.18 -12.39
CA SER A 77 -7.14 8.41 -12.81
C SER A 77 -6.49 7.62 -11.68
N ILE A 78 -6.72 8.01 -10.42
CA ILE A 78 -6.20 7.29 -9.25
C ILE A 78 -7.13 6.14 -8.90
N ARG A 79 -6.63 4.91 -9.05
CA ARG A 79 -7.41 3.68 -8.83
C ARG A 79 -7.00 3.02 -7.52
N LEU A 80 -7.92 2.96 -6.56
CA LEU A 80 -7.75 2.20 -5.33
C LEU A 80 -8.39 0.81 -5.49
N VAL A 81 -7.67 -0.26 -5.13
CA VAL A 81 -8.18 -1.63 -5.20
C VAL A 81 -8.69 -2.01 -3.82
N GLY A 82 -10.00 -2.20 -3.69
CA GLY A 82 -10.63 -2.48 -2.39
C GLY A 82 -10.49 -1.35 -1.36
N GLY A 83 -10.13 -0.13 -1.79
CA GLY A 83 -9.83 1.00 -0.91
C GLY A 83 -8.34 1.17 -0.58
N ASN A 84 -7.50 0.23 -1.01
CA ASN A 84 -6.08 0.24 -0.73
C ASN A 84 -5.28 0.76 -1.94
N ILE A 85 -4.07 1.26 -1.67
CA ILE A 85 -3.10 1.61 -2.69
C ILE A 85 -2.58 0.32 -3.34
N SER A 86 -2.45 0.33 -4.66
CA SER A 86 -2.04 -0.79 -5.52
C SER A 86 -0.99 -0.30 -6.52
N CYS A 87 -0.25 -1.20 -7.17
CA CYS A 87 0.63 -0.81 -8.28
C CYS A 87 -0.13 0.00 -9.33
N ILE A 88 -1.38 -0.41 -9.62
CA ILE A 88 -2.25 0.26 -10.61
C ILE A 88 -2.88 1.58 -10.11
N THR A 89 -2.58 1.99 -8.87
CA THR A 89 -2.93 3.32 -8.38
C THR A 89 -2.13 4.37 -9.12
N CYS A 90 -0.84 4.12 -9.31
CA CYS A 90 0.10 5.03 -9.97
C CYS A 90 0.50 4.56 -11.37
N HIS A 91 0.51 3.25 -11.62
CA HIS A 91 0.79 2.69 -12.92
C HIS A 91 -0.49 2.39 -13.70
N ILE A 92 -0.39 2.37 -15.02
CA ILE A 92 -1.44 1.77 -15.85
C ILE A 92 -1.56 0.27 -15.55
N ALA A 93 -2.75 -0.30 -15.74
CA ALA A 93 -2.93 -1.74 -15.58
C ALA A 93 -2.06 -2.51 -16.59
N TYR A 94 -1.55 -3.66 -16.18
CA TYR A 94 -0.81 -4.55 -17.07
C TYR A 94 -1.70 -5.03 -18.22
N ASP A 95 -1.14 -5.02 -19.41
CA ASP A 95 -1.76 -5.48 -20.65
C ASP A 95 -0.63 -6.02 -21.54
N GLU A 96 -0.61 -7.32 -21.78
CA GLU A 96 0.49 -8.03 -22.46
C GLU A 96 0.78 -7.47 -23.87
N ASP A 97 -0.26 -7.02 -24.59
CA ASP A 97 -0.14 -6.53 -25.95
C ASP A 97 0.50 -5.14 -26.04
N THR A 98 0.41 -4.35 -24.95
CA THR A 98 0.82 -2.94 -24.94
C THR A 98 1.94 -2.61 -23.97
N HIS A 99 2.17 -3.45 -22.95
CA HIS A 99 3.12 -3.17 -21.88
C HIS A 99 4.53 -2.86 -22.40
N GLU A 100 5.09 -3.74 -23.23
CA GLU A 100 6.44 -3.58 -23.79
C GLU A 100 6.56 -2.35 -24.69
N ALA A 101 5.53 -2.09 -25.50
CA ALA A 101 5.51 -0.93 -26.38
C ALA A 101 5.48 0.39 -25.60
N LEU A 102 4.76 0.45 -24.48
CA LEU A 102 4.71 1.61 -23.60
C LEU A 102 6.00 1.74 -22.77
N ALA A 103 6.54 0.62 -22.26
CA ALA A 103 7.81 0.61 -21.55
C ALA A 103 8.96 1.12 -22.42
N ALA A 104 9.03 0.71 -23.69
CA ALA A 104 10.05 1.19 -24.64
C ALA A 104 9.99 2.70 -24.90
N GLN A 105 8.80 3.31 -24.80
CA GLN A 105 8.63 4.75 -25.02
C GLN A 105 9.15 5.61 -23.85
N ARG A 106 9.37 5.02 -22.66
CA ARG A 106 9.85 5.74 -21.45
C ARG A 106 11.13 6.51 -21.71
N ALA A 107 12.09 5.91 -22.42
CA ALA A 107 13.39 6.54 -22.70
C ALA A 107 13.30 7.76 -23.63
N SER A 108 12.22 7.84 -24.42
CA SER A 108 12.01 8.88 -25.44
C SER A 108 10.95 9.91 -25.06
N SER A 109 10.31 9.78 -23.90
CA SER A 109 9.17 10.62 -23.51
C SER A 109 9.47 11.44 -22.25
N ALA A 110 9.05 12.70 -22.24
CA ALA A 110 9.08 13.54 -21.05
C ALA A 110 8.00 13.17 -20.04
N VAL A 111 6.93 12.51 -20.50
CA VAL A 111 5.83 11.97 -19.69
C VAL A 111 5.97 10.46 -19.68
N ASP A 112 6.04 9.84 -18.51
CA ASP A 112 6.11 8.39 -18.42
C ASP A 112 4.75 7.77 -18.85
N PRO A 113 4.69 7.04 -19.98
CA PRO A 113 3.45 6.45 -20.49
C PRO A 113 2.94 5.29 -19.61
N MET A 114 3.75 4.81 -18.66
CA MET A 114 3.36 3.73 -17.74
C MET A 114 2.67 4.25 -16.48
N LEU A 115 2.46 5.56 -16.34
CA LEU A 115 1.79 6.14 -15.17
C LEU A 115 0.32 6.50 -15.46
N SER A 116 -0.54 6.27 -14.47
CA SER A 116 -1.98 6.61 -14.50
C SER A 116 -2.21 8.12 -14.48
N VAL A 117 -1.24 8.87 -13.97
CA VAL A 117 -1.13 10.34 -13.96
C VAL A 117 0.29 10.70 -14.33
N ASP A 118 0.46 11.77 -15.10
CA ASP A 118 1.80 12.18 -15.54
C ASP A 118 2.70 12.55 -14.34
N ASN A 119 4.01 12.31 -14.51
CA ASN A 119 5.04 12.68 -13.56
C ASN A 119 5.56 14.11 -13.75
N THR A 120 4.95 14.91 -14.62
CA THR A 120 5.41 16.27 -14.91
C THR A 120 4.77 17.27 -13.95
N ALA A 121 5.49 18.34 -13.63
CA ALA A 121 5.00 19.42 -12.75
C ALA A 121 4.39 18.92 -11.41
N SER A 122 4.89 17.79 -10.88
CA SER A 122 4.40 17.13 -9.65
C SER A 122 2.95 16.59 -9.76
N GLY A 123 2.47 16.27 -10.97
CA GLY A 123 1.13 15.74 -11.23
C GLY A 123 0.78 14.52 -10.38
N LEU A 124 1.68 13.54 -10.32
CA LEU A 124 1.53 12.35 -9.47
C LEU A 124 1.35 12.70 -7.98
N CYS A 125 2.13 13.64 -7.44
CA CYS A 125 2.02 14.06 -6.05
C CYS A 125 0.68 14.78 -5.80
N ALA A 126 0.32 15.72 -6.69
CA ALA A 126 -0.89 16.52 -6.58
C ALA A 126 -2.18 15.71 -6.80
N ALA A 127 -2.08 14.49 -7.35
CA ALA A 127 -3.22 13.60 -7.51
C ALA A 127 -3.74 13.06 -6.16
N CYS A 128 -2.86 12.96 -5.16
CA CYS A 128 -3.19 12.46 -3.82
C CYS A 128 -2.98 13.50 -2.71
N HIS A 129 -2.08 14.46 -2.90
CA HIS A 129 -1.78 15.48 -1.89
C HIS A 129 -2.52 16.80 -2.13
N ALA A 130 -3.12 17.33 -1.07
CA ALA A 130 -3.66 18.68 -1.07
C ALA A 130 -2.50 19.69 -1.16
N LYS A 131 -2.70 20.74 -1.97
CA LYS A 131 -1.78 21.89 -2.07
C LYS A 131 -1.90 22.80 -0.85
#